data_AF-A0A839J4G6-F1
#
_entry.id   AF-A0A839J4G6-F1
#
_cell.length_a   1.000
_cell.length_b   1.000
_cell.length_c   1.000
_cell.angle_alpha   90.00
_cell.angle_beta   90.00
_cell.angle_gamma   90.00
#
_symmetry.space_group_name_H-M   'P 1'
#
loop_
_entity.id
_entity.type
_entity.pdbx_description
1 polymer ?
#
loop_
_entity_poly.entity_id
_entity_poly.type
_entity_poly.pdbx_seq_one_letter_code
_entity_poly.pdbx_strand_id
1 'polypeptide(L)'
;MNITEMLGLQDERMESVVKEHWAGWVAFEPRLGVVDDPSRLDAWRRAADPAVANDVLLGLARLAAFDGADDREAALVLAWLLLPTALRVRRRLGLADDRVDEVLAAQLWVEVRGLPWRRPHWVAAKVAGQLREGVLLDCGAPTHHMPHRLSTVSLGPVDPADDRLVEDDNPAAELAELLAWACAKDVITDEDRELLVSLIEAAKTLQADGHAREGGVAGLSSRQLSAVVAQDWGVCARTVRRRTARCLAALSGAAGAYLRVIC
;
A
#
# COMPACT_ATOMS: atom_id res chain seq x y z
N MET A 1 26.60 3.12 -12.23
CA MET A 1 27.00 2.21 -11.15
C MET A 1 25.82 1.31 -10.87
N ASN A 2 25.98 0.00 -10.85
CA ASN A 2 24.87 -0.94 -10.65
C ASN A 2 24.73 -1.35 -9.17
N ILE A 3 23.61 -1.99 -8.82
CA ILE A 3 23.29 -2.40 -7.43
C ILE A 3 24.40 -3.25 -6.81
N THR A 4 25.00 -4.16 -7.59
CA THR A 4 26.08 -5.05 -7.14
C THR A 4 27.31 -4.25 -6.72
N GLU A 5 27.70 -3.24 -7.51
CA GLU A 5 28.81 -2.34 -7.20
C GLU A 5 28.52 -1.49 -5.97
N MET A 6 27.30 -0.94 -5.86
CA MET A 6 26.89 -0.07 -4.75
C MET A 6 26.92 -0.77 -3.39
N LEU A 7 26.51 -2.05 -3.35
CA LEU A 7 26.49 -2.84 -2.13
C LEU A 7 27.76 -3.69 -1.95
N GLY A 8 28.64 -3.74 -2.96
CA GLY A 8 29.84 -4.57 -2.96
C GLY A 8 29.52 -6.07 -2.89
N LEU A 9 28.57 -6.54 -3.69
CA LEU A 9 28.05 -7.91 -3.68
C LEU A 9 28.75 -8.80 -4.74
N GLN A 10 30.05 -8.62 -4.94
CA GLN A 10 30.81 -9.45 -5.87
C GLN A 10 30.86 -10.90 -5.39
N ASP A 11 30.66 -11.86 -6.30
CA ASP A 11 30.53 -13.28 -5.96
C ASP A 11 31.74 -13.79 -5.17
N GLU A 12 32.97 -13.49 -5.62
CA GLU A 12 34.19 -13.95 -4.94
C GLU A 12 34.31 -13.41 -3.51
N ARG A 13 33.84 -12.17 -3.29
CA ARG A 13 33.81 -11.56 -1.96
C ARG A 13 32.77 -12.24 -1.08
N MET A 14 31.57 -12.46 -1.59
CA MET A 14 30.48 -13.07 -0.82
C MET A 14 30.79 -14.53 -0.48
N GLU A 15 31.37 -15.29 -1.41
CA GLU A 15 31.85 -16.66 -1.15
C GLU A 15 32.92 -16.69 -0.06
N SER A 16 33.83 -15.71 -0.04
CA SER A 16 34.86 -15.58 1.00
C SER A 16 34.25 -15.27 2.37
N VAL A 17 33.33 -14.31 2.44
CA VAL A 17 32.60 -13.95 3.66
C VAL A 17 31.82 -15.15 4.20
N VAL A 18 31.09 -15.85 3.34
CA VAL A 18 30.35 -17.05 3.74
C VAL A 18 31.31 -18.09 4.30
N LYS A 19 32.42 -18.39 3.62
CA LYS A 19 33.40 -19.37 4.10
C LYS A 19 33.98 -19.02 5.47
N GLU A 20 34.25 -17.75 5.73
CA GLU A 20 34.84 -17.28 7.00
C GLU A 20 33.84 -17.32 8.16
N HIS A 21 32.60 -16.91 7.94
CA HIS A 21 31.63 -16.71 9.01
C HIS A 21 30.65 -17.87 9.24
N TRP A 22 30.47 -18.78 8.26
CA TRP A 22 29.40 -19.79 8.28
C TRP A 22 29.36 -20.65 9.54
N ALA A 23 30.53 -21.12 10.01
CA ALA A 23 30.58 -21.98 11.19
C ALA A 23 30.07 -21.27 12.45
N GLY A 24 30.41 -19.99 12.61
CA GLY A 24 29.88 -19.16 13.71
C GLY A 24 28.39 -18.89 13.57
N TRP A 25 27.93 -18.64 12.33
CA TRP A 25 26.52 -18.45 12.04
C TRP A 25 25.68 -19.70 12.30
N VAL A 26 26.15 -20.89 11.93
CA VAL A 26 25.47 -22.16 12.23
C VAL A 26 25.36 -22.41 13.73
N ALA A 27 26.40 -22.06 14.50
CA ALA A 27 26.38 -22.20 15.95
C ALA A 27 25.29 -21.30 16.60
N PHE A 28 25.03 -20.12 16.04
CA PHE A 28 23.99 -19.20 16.52
C PHE A 28 22.60 -19.51 15.95
N GLU A 29 22.52 -19.86 14.67
CA GLU A 29 21.30 -20.16 13.92
C GLU A 29 21.41 -21.54 13.25
N PRO A 30 21.00 -22.60 13.97
CA PRO A 30 21.18 -23.99 13.52
C PRO A 30 20.47 -24.34 12.20
N ARG A 31 19.46 -23.55 11.77
CA ARG A 31 18.79 -23.75 10.47
C ARG A 31 19.76 -23.68 9.29
N LEU A 32 20.86 -22.95 9.44
CA LEU A 32 21.89 -22.84 8.41
C LEU A 32 22.70 -24.14 8.23
N GLY A 33 22.67 -25.05 9.21
CA GLY A 33 23.43 -26.30 9.18
C GLY A 33 22.98 -27.31 8.10
N VAL A 34 21.89 -27.03 7.37
CA VAL A 34 21.45 -27.83 6.22
C VAL A 34 22.31 -27.63 4.97
N VAL A 35 23.16 -26.60 4.94
CA VAL A 35 24.06 -26.32 3.81
C VAL A 35 25.41 -26.96 4.08
N ASP A 36 25.69 -28.06 3.37
CA ASP A 36 26.94 -28.83 3.53
C ASP A 36 28.17 -28.08 3.02
N ASP A 37 28.04 -27.39 1.87
CA ASP A 37 29.10 -26.60 1.26
C ASP A 37 28.67 -25.13 1.13
N PRO A 38 29.01 -24.29 2.11
CA PRO A 38 28.60 -22.88 2.12
C PRO A 38 29.32 -22.05 1.06
N SER A 39 30.47 -22.51 0.51
CA SER A 39 31.14 -21.79 -0.59
C SER A 39 30.30 -21.76 -1.87
N ARG A 40 29.33 -22.67 -2.00
CA ARG A 40 28.40 -22.76 -3.13
C ARG A 40 26.98 -22.35 -2.75
N LEU A 41 26.82 -21.48 -1.75
CA LEU A 41 25.52 -21.15 -1.15
C LEU A 41 24.46 -20.71 -2.17
N ASP A 42 24.78 -19.84 -3.14
CA ASP A 42 23.79 -19.44 -4.15
C ASP A 42 23.42 -20.58 -5.11
N ALA A 43 24.38 -21.42 -5.49
CA ALA A 43 24.11 -22.59 -6.32
C ALA A 43 23.24 -23.61 -5.55
N TRP A 44 23.56 -23.86 -4.28
CA TRP A 44 22.77 -24.70 -3.38
C TRP A 44 21.33 -24.16 -3.27
N ARG A 45 21.18 -22.85 -2.99
CA ARG A 45 19.87 -22.19 -2.86
C ARG A 45 19.00 -22.35 -4.11
N ARG A 46 19.61 -22.31 -5.30
CA ARG A 46 18.90 -22.49 -6.58
C ARG A 46 18.44 -23.93 -6.81
N ALA A 47 19.13 -24.92 -6.26
CA ALA A 47 18.82 -26.35 -6.44
C ALA A 47 17.96 -26.95 -5.32
N ALA A 48 18.01 -26.35 -4.12
CA ALA A 48 17.29 -26.82 -2.94
C ALA A 48 15.76 -26.70 -3.08
N ASP A 49 15.04 -27.47 -2.26
CA ASP A 49 13.60 -27.30 -2.10
C ASP A 49 13.29 -25.85 -1.68
N PRO A 50 12.26 -25.19 -2.27
CA PRO A 50 11.98 -23.79 -1.98
C PRO A 50 11.70 -23.49 -0.50
N ALA A 51 11.08 -24.40 0.24
CA ALA A 51 10.81 -24.19 1.67
C ALA A 51 12.11 -24.27 2.48
N VAL A 52 12.98 -25.25 2.17
CA VAL A 52 14.30 -25.39 2.81
C VAL A 52 15.20 -24.18 2.52
N ALA A 53 15.23 -23.73 1.27
CA ALA A 53 15.97 -22.52 0.89
C ALA A 53 15.42 -21.28 1.62
N ASN A 54 14.10 -21.17 1.76
CA ASN A 54 13.48 -20.07 2.48
C ASN A 54 13.79 -20.11 3.99
N ASP A 55 13.86 -21.28 4.61
CA ASP A 55 14.24 -21.41 6.02
C ASP A 55 15.69 -20.95 6.27
N VAL A 56 16.61 -21.22 5.34
CA VAL A 56 17.98 -20.68 5.38
C VAL A 56 17.98 -19.16 5.22
N LEU A 57 17.20 -18.61 4.28
CA LEU A 57 17.05 -17.15 4.14
C LEU A 57 16.47 -16.50 5.40
N LEU A 58 15.54 -17.17 6.08
CA LEU A 58 14.95 -16.70 7.33
C LEU A 58 15.97 -16.75 8.48
N GLY A 59 16.84 -17.76 8.50
CA GLY A 59 17.97 -17.84 9.44
C GLY A 59 18.98 -16.70 9.22
N LEU A 60 19.35 -16.44 7.96
CA LEU A 60 20.19 -15.30 7.60
C LEU A 60 19.50 -13.97 7.94
N ALA A 61 18.18 -13.86 7.79
CA ALA A 61 17.43 -12.66 8.17
C ALA A 61 17.52 -12.38 9.68
N ARG A 62 17.52 -13.42 10.52
CA ARG A 62 17.74 -13.24 11.97
C ARG A 62 19.14 -12.73 12.28
N LEU A 63 20.15 -13.24 11.58
CA LEU A 63 21.53 -12.78 11.77
C LEU A 63 21.69 -11.32 11.32
N ALA A 64 21.12 -10.98 10.17
CA ALA A 64 21.19 -9.64 9.56
C ALA A 64 20.40 -8.56 10.30
N ALA A 65 19.26 -8.91 10.90
CA ALA A 65 18.32 -7.95 11.45
C ALA A 65 18.91 -7.15 12.63
N PHE A 66 18.57 -5.86 12.68
CA PHE A 66 18.98 -4.97 13.77
C PHE A 66 18.49 -5.41 15.15
N ASP A 67 17.29 -6.00 15.22
CA ASP A 67 16.72 -6.58 16.45
C ASP A 67 17.06 -8.08 16.62
N GLY A 68 17.99 -8.58 15.81
CA GLY A 68 18.49 -9.96 15.77
C GLY A 68 19.94 -10.05 16.26
N ALA A 69 20.85 -10.60 15.44
CA ALA A 69 22.28 -10.64 15.76
C ALA A 69 23.04 -9.39 15.29
N ASP A 70 22.40 -8.53 14.48
CA ASP A 70 22.98 -7.32 13.90
C ASP A 70 24.30 -7.55 13.11
N ASP A 71 24.46 -8.74 12.52
CA ASP A 71 25.65 -9.12 11.77
C ASP A 71 25.61 -8.51 10.36
N ARG A 72 26.54 -7.57 10.12
CA ARG A 72 26.64 -6.83 8.86
C ARG A 72 27.02 -7.72 7.69
N GLU A 73 27.87 -8.72 7.91
CA GLU A 73 28.30 -9.64 6.86
C GLU A 73 27.17 -10.61 6.48
N ALA A 74 26.39 -11.06 7.46
CA ALA A 74 25.18 -11.83 7.20
C ALA A 74 24.15 -11.02 6.40
N ALA A 75 24.03 -9.72 6.66
CA ALA A 75 23.18 -8.82 5.88
C ALA A 75 23.67 -8.70 4.42
N LEU A 76 24.98 -8.57 4.19
CA LEU A 76 25.53 -8.54 2.82
C LEU A 76 25.27 -9.85 2.08
N VAL A 77 25.49 -10.99 2.72
CA VAL A 77 25.20 -12.31 2.13
C VAL A 77 23.72 -12.46 1.81
N LEU A 78 22.82 -12.04 2.72
CA LEU A 78 21.38 -12.08 2.46
C LEU A 78 20.99 -11.15 1.29
N ALA A 79 21.56 -9.95 1.21
CA ALA A 79 21.35 -9.03 0.08
C ALA A 79 21.83 -9.63 -1.25
N TRP A 80 22.99 -10.29 -1.25
CA TRP A 80 23.53 -11.01 -2.40
C TRP A 80 22.58 -12.11 -2.88
N LEU A 81 22.07 -12.96 -1.97
CA LEU A 81 21.11 -14.02 -2.32
C LEU A 81 19.76 -13.46 -2.82
N LEU A 82 19.40 -12.24 -2.40
CA LEU A 82 18.18 -11.54 -2.83
C LEU A 82 18.36 -10.67 -4.07
N LEU A 83 19.59 -10.54 -4.59
CA LEU A 83 19.88 -9.75 -5.79
C LEU A 83 19.02 -10.15 -7.01
N PRO A 84 18.76 -11.44 -7.30
CA PRO A 84 17.87 -11.82 -8.40
C PRO A 84 16.44 -11.28 -8.23
N THR A 85 15.97 -11.18 -6.97
CA THR A 85 14.67 -10.59 -6.63
C THR A 85 14.68 -9.08 -6.87
N ALA A 86 15.72 -8.38 -6.41
CA ALA A 86 15.86 -6.94 -6.63
C ALA A 86 15.92 -6.59 -8.13
N LEU A 87 16.71 -7.32 -8.91
CA LEU A 87 16.78 -7.14 -10.37
C LEU A 87 15.46 -7.44 -11.07
N ARG A 88 14.68 -8.40 -10.57
CA ARG A 88 13.32 -8.68 -11.09
C ARG A 88 12.37 -7.51 -10.78
N VAL A 89 12.46 -6.92 -9.59
CA VAL A 89 11.69 -5.71 -9.24
C VAL A 89 12.10 -4.56 -10.16
N ARG A 90 13.41 -4.29 -10.32
CA ARG A 90 13.94 -3.25 -11.22
C ARG A 90 13.34 -3.34 -12.62
N ARG A 91 13.38 -4.52 -13.23
CA ARG A 91 12.81 -4.76 -14.57
C ARG A 91 11.31 -4.53 -14.65
N ARG A 92 10.57 -4.83 -13.58
CA ARG A 92 9.10 -4.66 -13.52
C ARG A 92 8.66 -3.24 -13.20
N LEU A 93 9.53 -2.40 -12.66
CA LEU A 93 9.22 -1.00 -12.38
C LEU A 93 9.12 -0.18 -13.68
N GLY A 94 9.91 -0.53 -14.70
CA GLY A 94 9.87 0.17 -16.00
C GLY A 94 10.28 1.64 -15.94
N LEU A 95 10.90 2.09 -14.83
CA LEU A 95 11.37 3.45 -14.64
C LEU A 95 12.68 3.68 -15.41
N ALA A 96 12.73 4.72 -16.23
CA ALA A 96 13.90 5.07 -17.03
C ALA A 96 14.93 5.95 -16.30
N ASP A 97 14.69 6.26 -15.02
CA ASP A 97 15.57 7.14 -14.23
C ASP A 97 16.85 6.39 -13.78
N ASP A 98 17.98 7.07 -13.93
CA ASP A 98 19.32 6.63 -13.58
C ASP A 98 19.49 6.45 -12.06
N ARG A 99 18.73 7.20 -11.25
CA ARG A 99 18.77 7.13 -9.78
C ARG A 99 18.06 5.89 -9.20
N VAL A 100 17.30 5.16 -10.02
CA VAL A 100 16.52 4.02 -9.50
C VAL A 100 17.42 2.91 -8.98
N ASP A 101 18.60 2.68 -9.56
CA ASP A 101 19.52 1.66 -9.04
C ASP A 101 20.10 2.05 -7.67
N GLU A 102 20.32 3.34 -7.42
CA GLU A 102 20.75 3.89 -6.12
C GLU A 102 19.68 3.69 -5.06
N VAL A 103 18.45 4.08 -5.38
CA VAL A 103 17.28 3.91 -4.50
C VAL A 103 17.03 2.43 -4.22
N LEU A 104 17.13 1.59 -5.24
CA LEU A 104 16.93 0.15 -5.12
C LEU A 104 18.01 -0.51 -4.26
N ALA A 105 19.27 -0.08 -4.37
CA ALA A 105 20.35 -0.54 -3.50
C ALA A 105 20.12 -0.12 -2.03
N ALA A 106 19.79 1.16 -1.80
CA ALA A 106 19.50 1.68 -0.47
C ALA A 106 18.30 0.97 0.17
N GLN A 107 17.21 0.81 -0.58
CA GLN A 107 16.00 0.15 -0.09
C GLN A 107 16.24 -1.34 0.17
N LEU A 108 17.00 -2.05 -0.68
CA LEU A 108 17.35 -3.45 -0.43
C LEU A 108 18.09 -3.60 0.90
N TRP A 109 19.02 -2.69 1.19
CA TRP A 109 19.74 -2.68 2.47
C TRP A 109 18.80 -2.47 3.66
N VAL A 110 17.89 -1.50 3.57
CA VAL A 110 16.88 -1.23 4.61
C VAL A 110 16.01 -2.47 4.85
N GLU A 111 15.50 -3.09 3.79
CA GLU A 111 14.65 -4.27 3.91
C GLU A 111 15.39 -5.43 4.56
N VAL A 112 16.60 -5.74 4.10
CA VAL A 112 17.42 -6.82 4.67
C VAL A 112 17.66 -6.65 6.17
N ARG A 113 17.91 -5.41 6.62
CA ARG A 113 18.15 -5.10 8.04
C ARG A 113 16.87 -5.02 8.88
N GLY A 114 15.71 -4.86 8.24
CA GLY A 114 14.39 -4.72 8.89
C GLY A 114 13.47 -5.94 8.76
N LEU A 115 13.95 -7.05 8.19
CA LEU A 115 13.12 -8.23 7.95
C LEU A 115 12.59 -8.87 9.25
N PRO A 116 11.27 -9.16 9.35
CA PRO A 116 10.68 -9.75 10.55
C PRO A 116 11.01 -11.25 10.64
N TRP A 117 12.12 -11.61 11.29
CA TRP A 117 12.61 -12.99 11.36
C TRP A 117 11.86 -13.89 12.36
N ARG A 118 11.13 -13.30 13.32
CA ARG A 118 10.45 -14.04 14.40
C ARG A 118 9.27 -14.88 13.92
N ARG A 119 8.67 -14.53 12.78
CA ARG A 119 7.53 -15.23 12.19
C ARG A 119 7.90 -15.77 10.81
N PRO A 120 7.53 -17.02 10.50
CA PRO A 120 7.80 -17.59 9.19
C PRO A 120 7.05 -16.80 8.12
N HIS A 121 7.76 -16.50 7.04
CA HIS A 121 7.22 -15.86 5.84
C HIS A 121 8.15 -16.18 4.67
N TRP A 122 7.65 -15.93 3.45
CA TRP A 122 8.45 -16.08 2.24
C TRP A 122 9.36 -14.86 2.05
N VAL A 123 10.63 -14.99 2.41
CA VAL A 123 11.59 -13.87 2.49
C VAL A 123 11.69 -13.13 1.16
N ALA A 124 11.93 -13.86 0.07
CA ALA A 124 12.05 -13.25 -1.25
C ALA A 124 10.76 -12.54 -1.71
N ALA A 125 9.58 -13.11 -1.42
CA ALA A 125 8.31 -12.49 -1.78
C ALA A 125 8.03 -11.23 -0.95
N LYS A 126 8.36 -11.29 0.35
CA LYS A 126 8.23 -10.17 1.29
C LYS A 126 9.13 -9.00 0.88
N VAL A 127 10.41 -9.28 0.62
CA VAL A 127 11.38 -8.29 0.10
C VAL A 127 10.92 -7.74 -1.25
N ALA A 128 10.45 -8.58 -2.19
CA ALA A 128 9.97 -8.09 -3.48
C ALA A 128 8.82 -7.06 -3.35
N GLY A 129 7.87 -7.32 -2.44
CA GLY A 129 6.76 -6.42 -2.17
C GLY A 129 7.23 -5.10 -1.55
N GLN A 130 8.03 -5.17 -0.49
CA GLN A 130 8.50 -3.98 0.21
C GLN A 130 9.48 -3.14 -0.62
N LEU A 131 10.38 -3.80 -1.35
CA LEU A 131 11.34 -3.16 -2.24
C LEU A 131 10.62 -2.41 -3.37
N ARG A 132 9.56 -2.99 -3.94
CA ARG A 132 8.74 -2.30 -4.95
C ARG A 132 8.07 -1.06 -4.35
N GLU A 133 7.45 -1.20 -3.19
CA GLU A 133 6.76 -0.08 -2.52
C GLU A 133 7.74 1.05 -2.16
N GLY A 134 8.86 0.73 -1.51
CA GLY A 134 9.85 1.73 -1.10
C GLY A 134 10.52 2.43 -2.28
N VAL A 135 10.87 1.70 -3.34
CA VAL A 135 11.48 2.32 -4.53
C VAL A 135 10.49 3.22 -5.26
N LEU A 136 9.23 2.80 -5.41
CA LEU A 136 8.22 3.67 -6.00
C LEU A 136 8.02 4.94 -5.16
N LEU A 137 7.95 4.80 -3.83
CA LEU A 137 7.81 5.91 -2.91
C LEU A 137 8.95 6.93 -3.07
N ASP A 138 10.20 6.47 -3.02
CA ASP A 138 11.39 7.34 -3.11
C ASP A 138 11.59 7.95 -4.50
N CYS A 139 11.07 7.29 -5.54
CA CYS A 139 10.98 7.84 -6.89
C CYS A 139 9.76 8.75 -7.10
N GLY A 140 8.97 9.03 -6.07
CA GLY A 140 7.77 9.89 -6.15
C GLY A 140 6.62 9.27 -6.96
N ALA A 141 6.67 7.97 -7.21
CA ALA A 141 5.65 7.22 -7.93
C ALA A 141 4.56 6.72 -6.94
N PRO A 142 3.31 6.57 -7.41
CA PRO A 142 2.23 6.03 -6.61
C PRO A 142 2.53 4.59 -6.17
N THR A 143 2.16 4.26 -4.94
CA THR A 143 2.35 2.92 -4.35
C THR A 143 1.03 2.34 -3.90
N HIS A 144 0.99 1.06 -3.53
CA HIS A 144 -0.23 0.48 -2.96
C HIS A 144 -0.60 1.16 -1.62
N HIS A 145 0.40 1.51 -0.81
CA HIS A 145 0.19 2.16 0.48
C HIS A 145 -0.04 3.68 0.38
N MET A 146 0.47 4.31 -0.69
CA MET A 146 0.25 5.73 -1.00
C MET A 146 -0.28 5.89 -2.43
N PRO A 147 -1.55 5.48 -2.68
CA PRO A 147 -2.15 5.58 -4.00
C PRO A 147 -2.50 7.04 -4.31
N HIS A 148 -1.78 7.68 -5.24
CA HIS A 148 -2.03 9.00 -5.87
C HIS A 148 -2.52 10.21 -5.03
N ARG A 149 -2.77 10.09 -3.72
CA ARG A 149 -3.46 11.09 -2.90
C ARG A 149 -2.60 11.78 -1.85
N LEU A 150 -1.29 11.60 -1.86
CA LEU A 150 -0.39 12.28 -0.91
C LEU A 150 0.95 12.71 -1.54
N SER A 151 0.99 12.95 -2.85
CA SER A 151 2.04 13.84 -3.38
C SER A 151 1.58 15.27 -3.12
N THR A 152 1.78 15.75 -1.88
CA THR A 152 1.75 17.19 -1.61
C THR A 152 3.01 17.78 -2.23
N VAL A 153 2.99 17.97 -3.54
CA VAL A 153 3.86 18.96 -4.17
C VAL A 153 3.37 20.30 -3.67
N SER A 154 4.24 21.08 -3.03
CA SER A 154 3.97 22.50 -2.79
C SER A 154 3.97 23.17 -4.15
N LEU A 155 2.80 23.19 -4.80
CA LEU A 155 2.51 24.13 -5.86
C LEU A 155 2.63 25.51 -5.20
N GLY A 156 3.18 26.49 -5.91
CA GLY A 156 3.19 27.88 -5.43
C GLY A 156 1.76 28.38 -5.17
N PRO A 157 1.53 29.70 -5.01
CA PRO A 157 0.19 30.24 -4.74
C PRO A 157 -0.87 29.97 -5.83
N VAL A 158 -0.56 29.19 -6.87
CA VAL A 158 -1.46 28.80 -7.95
C VAL A 158 -1.41 27.27 -8.10
N ASP A 159 -2.53 26.61 -7.82
CA ASP A 159 -2.72 25.18 -8.05
C ASP A 159 -3.08 24.96 -9.54
N PRO A 160 -2.35 24.16 -10.33
CA PRO A 160 -2.76 23.79 -11.69
C PRO A 160 -4.06 22.96 -11.74
N ALA A 161 -4.63 22.54 -10.61
CA ALA A 161 -6.01 22.07 -10.54
C ALA A 161 -7.05 23.20 -10.62
N ASP A 162 -6.69 24.47 -10.39
CA ASP A 162 -7.57 25.61 -10.69
C ASP A 162 -7.83 25.73 -12.21
N ASP A 163 -6.85 25.35 -13.04
CA ASP A 163 -7.03 25.26 -14.50
C ASP A 163 -7.81 24.01 -14.94
N ARG A 164 -8.13 23.10 -14.00
CA ARG A 164 -8.97 21.90 -14.23
C ARG A 164 -10.36 22.03 -13.63
N LEU A 165 -10.84 23.25 -13.40
CA LEU A 165 -12.27 23.47 -13.32
C LEU A 165 -12.87 23.07 -14.67
N VAL A 166 -13.29 21.81 -14.77
CA VAL A 166 -14.30 21.35 -15.71
C VAL A 166 -15.45 22.36 -15.56
N GLU A 167 -15.96 22.86 -16.69
CA GLU A 167 -17.14 23.72 -16.67
C GLU A 167 -18.19 23.11 -15.74
N ASP A 168 -18.63 23.91 -14.77
CA ASP A 168 -19.52 23.53 -13.67
C ASP A 168 -20.88 23.08 -14.23
N ASP A 169 -20.98 21.83 -14.64
CA ASP A 169 -22.26 21.13 -14.72
C ASP A 169 -22.82 21.11 -13.30
N ASN A 170 -23.79 21.98 -13.04
CA ASN A 170 -24.40 22.21 -11.73
C ASN A 170 -24.58 20.89 -10.94
N PRO A 171 -23.73 20.58 -9.95
CA PRO A 171 -23.69 19.26 -9.31
C PRO A 171 -24.95 18.98 -8.49
N ALA A 172 -25.67 20.03 -8.10
CA ALA A 172 -26.97 19.89 -7.47
C ALA A 172 -28.05 19.43 -8.47
N ALA A 173 -27.96 19.87 -9.73
CA ALA A 173 -28.86 19.42 -10.78
C ALA A 173 -28.60 17.95 -11.15
N GLU A 174 -27.34 17.56 -11.35
CA GLU A 174 -26.98 16.16 -11.64
C GLU A 174 -27.41 15.21 -10.51
N LEU A 175 -27.20 15.61 -9.24
CA LEU A 175 -27.66 14.83 -8.10
C LEU A 175 -29.19 14.73 -8.04
N ALA A 176 -29.90 15.83 -8.35
CA ALA A 176 -31.37 15.83 -8.38
C ALA A 176 -31.89 14.89 -9.47
N GLU A 177 -31.27 14.87 -10.65
CA GLU A 177 -31.58 13.96 -11.75
C GLU A 177 -31.34 12.49 -11.37
N LEU A 178 -30.20 12.19 -10.75
CA LEU A 178 -29.89 10.85 -10.24
C LEU A 178 -30.93 10.37 -9.23
N LEU A 179 -31.28 11.20 -8.25
CA LEU A 179 -32.23 10.83 -7.21
C LEU A 179 -33.66 10.68 -7.77
N ALA A 180 -34.05 11.54 -8.71
CA ALA A 180 -35.34 11.43 -9.40
C ALA A 180 -35.41 10.13 -10.23
N TRP A 181 -34.37 9.81 -10.99
CA TRP A 181 -34.26 8.56 -11.73
C TRP A 181 -34.31 7.35 -10.80
N ALA A 182 -33.59 7.38 -9.68
CA ALA A 182 -33.53 6.27 -8.73
C ALA A 182 -34.90 6.01 -8.07
N CYS A 183 -35.67 7.06 -7.78
CA CYS A 183 -37.06 6.92 -7.31
C CYS A 183 -37.95 6.34 -8.42
N ALA A 184 -37.84 6.85 -9.65
CA ALA A 184 -38.63 6.37 -10.79
C ALA A 184 -38.34 4.90 -11.18
N LYS A 185 -37.18 4.37 -10.78
CA LYS A 185 -36.77 2.97 -10.97
C LYS A 185 -36.91 2.12 -9.71
N ASP A 186 -37.55 2.64 -8.66
CA ASP A 186 -37.75 1.98 -7.37
C ASP A 186 -36.44 1.48 -6.71
N VAL A 187 -35.31 2.13 -7.03
CA VAL A 187 -33.99 1.84 -6.42
C VAL A 187 -33.95 2.35 -4.97
N ILE A 188 -34.58 3.50 -4.73
CA ILE A 188 -34.81 4.09 -3.41
C ILE A 188 -36.24 4.63 -3.35
N THR A 189 -36.78 4.81 -2.15
CA THR A 189 -38.09 5.45 -1.96
C THR A 189 -37.97 6.98 -1.92
N ASP A 190 -39.10 7.68 -2.09
CA ASP A 190 -39.14 9.14 -1.91
C ASP A 190 -38.68 9.57 -0.50
N GLU A 191 -39.05 8.81 0.53
CA GLU A 191 -38.61 9.05 1.90
C GLU A 191 -37.09 8.82 2.07
N ASP A 192 -36.51 7.84 1.37
CA ASP A 192 -35.07 7.63 1.34
C ASP A 192 -34.34 8.77 0.59
N ARG A 193 -34.95 9.34 -0.46
CA ARG A 193 -34.45 10.56 -1.13
C ARG A 193 -34.44 11.75 -0.18
N GLU A 194 -35.55 12.01 0.51
CA GLU A 194 -35.65 13.10 1.49
C GLU A 194 -34.57 12.98 2.57
N LEU A 195 -34.32 11.77 3.08
CA LEU A 195 -33.28 11.51 4.08
C LEU A 195 -31.89 11.89 3.57
N LEU A 196 -31.57 11.54 2.32
CA LEU A 196 -30.29 11.88 1.72
C LEU A 196 -30.13 13.39 1.53
N VAL A 197 -31.20 14.08 1.12
CA VAL A 197 -31.20 15.55 0.98
C VAL A 197 -30.99 16.22 2.33
N SER A 198 -31.71 15.81 3.39
CA SER A 198 -31.50 16.34 4.74
C SER A 198 -30.07 16.14 5.26
N LEU A 199 -29.45 14.99 4.94
CA LEU A 199 -28.05 14.73 5.30
C LEU A 199 -27.08 15.65 4.56
N ILE A 200 -27.34 15.97 3.30
CA ILE A 200 -26.50 16.87 2.50
C ILE A 200 -26.66 18.31 2.97
N GLU A 201 -27.88 18.76 3.27
CA GLU A 201 -28.15 20.08 3.82
C GLU A 201 -27.47 20.27 5.19
N ALA A 202 -27.65 19.32 6.11
CA ALA A 202 -26.99 19.36 7.41
C ALA A 202 -25.45 19.31 7.28
N ALA A 203 -24.91 18.61 6.29
CA ALA A 203 -23.48 18.57 6.03
C ALA A 203 -22.96 19.92 5.53
N LYS A 204 -23.70 20.62 4.66
CA LYS A 204 -23.36 21.99 4.22
C LYS A 204 -23.31 22.96 5.40
N THR A 205 -24.28 22.88 6.31
CA THR A 205 -24.31 23.73 7.51
C THR A 205 -23.10 23.46 8.41
N LEU A 206 -22.80 22.19 8.71
CA LEU A 206 -21.65 21.82 9.56
C LEU A 206 -20.28 22.08 8.91
N GLN A 207 -20.21 22.08 7.57
CA GLN A 207 -18.99 22.40 6.85
C GLN A 207 -18.67 23.90 6.92
N ALA A 208 -19.69 24.77 6.93
CA ALA A 208 -19.51 26.21 7.17
C ALA A 208 -18.89 26.49 8.55
N ASP A 209 -19.13 25.61 9.52
CA ASP A 209 -18.55 25.67 10.88
C ASP A 209 -17.18 24.96 10.99
N GLY A 210 -16.59 24.48 9.88
CA GLY A 210 -15.24 23.91 9.84
C GLY A 210 -15.09 22.47 10.32
N HIS A 211 -16.18 21.70 10.45
CA HIS A 211 -16.19 20.41 11.16
C HIS A 211 -16.70 19.19 10.37
N ALA A 212 -16.45 19.08 9.06
CA ALA A 212 -17.01 17.96 8.30
C ALA A 212 -16.06 17.39 7.25
N ARG A 213 -15.28 16.33 7.60
CA ARG A 213 -14.93 15.16 6.74
C ARG A 213 -14.41 13.92 7.51
N GLU A 214 -14.78 13.70 8.78
CA GLU A 214 -14.41 12.45 9.48
C GLU A 214 -15.52 11.38 9.37
N GLY A 215 -15.18 10.20 8.81
CA GLY A 215 -16.01 9.00 8.82
C GLY A 215 -16.42 8.44 7.45
N GLY A 216 -16.80 7.16 7.43
CA GLY A 216 -17.20 6.44 6.21
C GLY A 216 -18.42 7.05 5.50
N VAL A 217 -18.47 6.87 4.18
CA VAL A 217 -19.38 7.56 3.25
C VAL A 217 -19.20 9.08 3.24
N ALA A 218 -17.99 9.55 2.96
CA ALA A 218 -17.71 10.99 2.80
C ALA A 218 -18.21 11.88 3.97
N GLY A 219 -18.29 11.35 5.19
CA GLY A 219 -18.81 12.05 6.37
C GLY A 219 -20.34 12.00 6.56
N LEU A 220 -21.11 11.48 5.60
CA LEU A 220 -22.59 11.40 5.68
C LEU A 220 -23.10 10.44 6.77
N SER A 221 -22.26 9.49 7.20
CA SER A 221 -22.56 8.60 8.32
C SER A 221 -21.86 8.98 9.62
N SER A 222 -21.30 10.20 9.71
CA SER A 222 -20.62 10.66 10.92
C SER A 222 -21.57 10.73 12.12
N ARG A 223 -21.03 10.54 13.33
CA ARG A 223 -21.85 10.53 14.55
C ARG A 223 -22.60 11.84 14.75
N GLN A 224 -21.93 12.96 14.46
CA GLN A 224 -22.47 14.32 14.61
C GLN A 224 -23.57 14.60 13.59
N LEU A 225 -23.31 14.37 12.30
CA LEU A 225 -24.31 14.59 11.24
C LEU A 225 -25.54 13.69 11.42
N SER A 226 -25.32 12.40 11.71
CA SER A 226 -26.44 11.47 11.95
C SER A 226 -27.26 11.82 13.19
N ALA A 227 -26.70 12.55 14.16
CA ALA A 227 -27.43 12.98 15.35
C ALA A 227 -28.34 14.18 15.05
N VAL A 228 -27.86 15.16 14.27
CA VAL A 228 -28.66 16.31 13.82
C VAL A 228 -29.87 15.84 13.02
N VAL A 229 -29.64 15.06 11.96
CA VAL A 229 -30.74 14.58 11.10
C VAL A 229 -31.68 13.65 11.85
N ALA A 230 -31.18 12.84 12.80
CA ALA A 230 -32.03 12.01 13.63
C ALA A 230 -33.02 12.80 14.49
N GLN A 231 -32.57 13.95 15.02
CA GLN A 231 -33.43 14.85 15.78
C GLN A 231 -34.54 15.44 14.90
N ASP A 232 -34.19 15.91 13.71
CA ASP A 232 -35.15 16.50 12.76
C ASP A 232 -36.19 15.49 12.28
N TRP A 233 -35.78 14.24 12.10
CA TRP A 233 -36.63 13.14 11.64
C TRP A 233 -37.37 12.41 12.76
N GLY A 234 -37.13 12.76 14.03
CA GLY A 234 -37.75 12.09 15.19
C GLY A 234 -37.39 10.60 15.33
N VAL A 235 -36.21 10.19 14.85
CA VAL A 235 -35.72 8.80 14.89
C VAL A 235 -34.39 8.68 15.63
N CYS A 236 -33.87 7.47 15.82
CA CYS A 236 -32.53 7.30 16.39
C CYS A 236 -31.43 7.41 15.32
N ALA A 237 -30.27 7.95 15.70
CA ALA A 237 -29.11 8.08 14.81
C ALA A 237 -28.64 6.74 14.20
N ARG A 238 -28.91 5.60 14.87
CA ARG A 238 -28.65 4.28 14.30
C ARG A 238 -29.56 3.98 13.11
N THR A 239 -30.82 4.38 13.15
CA THR A 239 -31.78 4.23 12.05
C THR A 239 -31.36 5.07 10.85
N VAL A 240 -30.94 6.31 11.07
CA VAL A 240 -30.39 7.19 10.01
C VAL A 240 -29.22 6.51 9.34
N ARG A 241 -28.15 6.14 10.06
CA ARG A 241 -26.97 5.48 9.46
C ARG A 241 -27.30 4.19 8.71
N ARG A 242 -28.19 3.37 9.26
CA ARG A 242 -28.63 2.12 8.60
C ARG A 242 -29.36 2.40 7.30
N ARG A 243 -30.29 3.37 7.28
CA ARG A 243 -31.00 3.77 6.06
C ARG A 243 -30.03 4.37 5.05
N THR A 244 -29.16 5.29 5.46
CA THR A 244 -28.13 5.89 4.60
C THR A 244 -27.26 4.83 3.94
N ALA A 245 -26.68 3.90 4.71
CA ALA A 245 -25.86 2.82 4.18
C ALA A 245 -26.61 1.93 3.18
N ARG A 246 -27.88 1.61 3.46
CA ARG A 246 -28.75 0.85 2.55
C ARG A 246 -28.99 1.61 1.24
N CYS A 247 -29.34 2.89 1.31
CA CYS A 247 -29.61 3.71 0.12
C CYS A 247 -28.38 3.83 -0.76
N LEU A 248 -27.20 4.04 -0.16
CA LEU A 248 -25.95 4.19 -0.90
C LEU A 248 -25.51 2.87 -1.54
N ALA A 249 -25.72 1.74 -0.86
CA ALA A 249 -25.49 0.43 -1.45
C ALA A 249 -26.42 0.19 -2.66
N ALA A 250 -27.70 0.57 -2.56
CA ALA A 250 -28.66 0.46 -3.65
C ALA A 250 -28.29 1.36 -4.85
N LEU A 251 -27.98 2.63 -4.59
CA LEU A 251 -27.53 3.58 -5.62
C LEU A 251 -26.22 3.14 -6.28
N SER A 252 -25.26 2.65 -5.49
CA SER A 252 -23.99 2.13 -6.01
C SER A 252 -24.20 0.90 -6.89
N GLY A 253 -25.10 -0.01 -6.52
CA GLY A 253 -25.48 -1.16 -7.34
C GLY A 253 -26.18 -0.76 -8.65
N ALA A 254 -26.93 0.35 -8.64
CA ALA A 254 -27.67 0.86 -9.80
C ALA A 254 -26.88 1.83 -10.69
N ALA A 255 -25.67 2.26 -10.27
CA ALA A 255 -24.88 3.28 -10.96
C ALA A 255 -24.61 2.95 -12.44
N GLY A 256 -24.31 1.68 -12.75
CA GLY A 256 -24.08 1.26 -14.13
C GLY A 256 -25.34 1.27 -15.02
N ALA A 257 -26.54 1.28 -14.44
CA ALA A 257 -27.79 1.44 -15.19
C ALA A 257 -28.10 2.93 -15.44
N TYR A 258 -27.80 3.81 -14.48
CA TYR A 258 -27.91 5.26 -14.63
C TYR A 258 -26.98 5.79 -15.73
N LEU A 259 -25.70 5.40 -15.70
CA LEU A 259 -24.71 5.87 -16.68
C LEU A 259 -25.05 5.45 -18.11
N ARG A 260 -25.76 4.34 -18.31
CA ARG A 260 -26.24 3.89 -19.63
C ARG A 260 -27.43 4.70 -20.17
N VAL A 261 -28.07 5.52 -19.33
CA VAL A 261 -29.19 6.37 -19.72
C VAL A 261 -28.71 7.78 -20.09
N ILE A 262 -27.57 8.21 -19.55
CA ILE A 262 -27.04 9.57 -19.69
C ILE A 262 -25.83 9.64 -20.64
N CYS A 263 -25.09 8.55 -20.82
CA CYS A 263 -24.05 8.38 -21.84
C CYS A 263 -24.56 7.58 -23.04
#